data_AF-A0A4Q6CBB0-F1
#
_entry.id   AF-A0A4Q6CBB0-F1
#
_cell.length_a   1.000
_cell.length_b   1.000
_cell.length_c   1.000
_cell.angle_alpha   90.00
_cell.angle_beta   90.00
_cell.angle_gamma   90.00
#
_symmetry.space_group_name_H-M   'P 1'
#
loop_
_entity.id
_entity.type
_entity.pdbx_description
1 polymer ?
#
loop_
_entity_poly.entity_id
_entity_poly.type
_entity_poly.pdbx_seq_one_letter_code
_entity_poly.pdbx_strand_id
1 'polypeptide(L)'
;RGTVAQNIGLGDPKVSREKTLRAAAGARLSEFLRSHANGLDAKVEERGANLSFGERQLIAFARILAFDPDVLILDEATANIDSHTEQLIQEATRKVRQGRTSLIIAHRISTIMDCDKIVVLDRGHIAEQGTHGELYALGGIYRKLCDAQFGEGKSIDEVTLTP
;
A
#
# COMPACT_ATOMS: atom_id res chain seq x y z
N ARG A 1 5.64 -20.50 -5.11
CA ARG A 1 4.65 -21.61 -5.24
C ARG A 1 4.12 -21.92 -3.84
N GLY A 2 2.88 -22.38 -3.72
CA GLY A 2 2.26 -22.77 -2.44
C GLY A 2 0.77 -22.45 -2.44
N THR A 3 0.14 -22.42 -1.27
CA THR A 3 -1.21 -21.86 -1.10
C THR A 3 -1.15 -20.38 -0.73
N VAL A 4 -2.28 -19.68 -0.83
CA VAL A 4 -2.39 -18.31 -0.32
C VAL A 4 -2.01 -18.24 1.17
N ALA A 5 -2.48 -19.20 1.98
CA ALA A 5 -2.10 -19.30 3.39
C ALA A 5 -0.59 -19.44 3.59
N GLN A 6 0.08 -20.27 2.81
CA GLN A 6 1.54 -20.43 2.87
C GLN A 6 2.28 -19.16 2.44
N ASN A 7 1.73 -18.37 1.50
CA ASN A 7 2.35 -17.10 1.08
C ASN A 7 2.16 -15.98 2.12
N ILE A 8 1.05 -15.99 2.85
CA ILE A 8 0.77 -15.05 3.94
C ILE A 8 1.61 -15.41 5.17
N GLY A 9 1.61 -16.68 5.59
CA GLY A 9 2.31 -17.14 6.79
C GLY A 9 3.78 -17.51 6.57
N LEU A 10 4.26 -17.58 5.33
CA LEU A 10 5.63 -17.97 4.96
C LEU A 10 6.13 -19.28 5.60
N GLY A 11 5.23 -20.18 5.97
CA GLY A 11 5.57 -21.41 6.68
C GLY A 11 6.00 -21.21 8.13
N ASP A 12 5.87 -20.01 8.70
CA ASP A 12 6.15 -19.76 10.11
C ASP A 12 5.04 -20.39 10.98
N PRO A 13 5.36 -21.37 11.85
CA PRO A 13 4.39 -22.03 12.71
C PRO A 13 3.73 -21.08 13.71
N LYS A 14 4.30 -19.90 13.97
CA LYS A 14 3.72 -18.86 14.83
C LYS A 14 2.55 -18.13 14.15
N VAL A 15 2.44 -18.21 12.83
CA VAL A 15 1.31 -17.64 12.09
C VAL A 15 0.24 -18.71 11.94
N SER A 16 -0.68 -18.77 12.91
CA SER A 16 -1.80 -19.71 12.88
C SER A 16 -2.73 -19.43 11.70
N ARG A 17 -3.48 -20.45 11.26
CA ARG A 17 -4.47 -20.30 10.18
C ARG A 17 -5.55 -19.25 10.50
N GLU A 18 -5.93 -19.12 11.76
CA GLU A 18 -6.83 -18.06 12.22
C GLU A 18 -6.19 -16.66 12.06
N LYS A 19 -4.90 -16.53 12.42
CA LYS A 19 -4.14 -15.29 12.19
C LYS A 19 -4.07 -14.96 10.71
N THR A 20 -3.79 -15.96 9.87
CA THR A 20 -3.81 -15.84 8.40
C THR A 20 -5.16 -15.34 7.88
N LEU A 21 -6.27 -15.90 8.35
CA LEU A 21 -7.61 -15.50 7.93
C LEU A 21 -7.93 -14.05 8.32
N ARG A 22 -7.63 -13.66 9.57
CA ARG A 22 -7.79 -12.28 10.04
C ARG A 22 -6.93 -11.30 9.23
N ALA A 23 -5.69 -11.67 8.97
CA ALA A 23 -4.77 -10.86 8.17
C ALA A 23 -5.26 -10.70 6.72
N ALA A 24 -5.76 -11.77 6.10
CA ALA A 24 -6.35 -11.72 4.77
C ALA A 24 -7.59 -10.79 4.72
N ALA A 25 -8.44 -10.86 5.74
CA ALA A 25 -9.60 -9.96 5.84
C ALA A 25 -9.19 -8.49 5.99
N GLY A 26 -8.19 -8.21 6.85
CA GLY A 26 -7.65 -6.86 7.05
C GLY A 26 -6.96 -6.27 5.80
N ALA A 27 -6.41 -7.14 4.95
CA ALA A 27 -5.79 -6.76 3.68
C ALA A 27 -6.74 -6.83 2.48
N ARG A 28 -8.07 -6.79 2.71
CA ARG A 28 -9.10 -6.79 1.64
C ARG A 28 -9.07 -7.98 0.68
N LEU A 29 -8.47 -9.12 1.06
CA LEU A 29 -8.50 -10.34 0.25
C LEU A 29 -9.84 -11.09 0.28
N SER A 30 -10.83 -10.61 1.04
CA SER A 30 -12.09 -11.35 1.24
C SER A 30 -12.82 -11.65 -0.08
N GLU A 31 -12.78 -10.74 -1.04
CA GLU A 31 -13.39 -10.96 -2.36
C GLU A 31 -12.62 -12.00 -3.18
N PHE A 32 -11.30 -11.87 -3.23
CA PHE A 32 -10.41 -12.85 -3.85
C PHE A 32 -10.63 -14.27 -3.27
N LEU A 33 -10.74 -14.38 -1.94
CA LEU A 33 -10.97 -15.68 -1.29
C LEU A 33 -12.36 -16.25 -1.58
N ARG A 34 -13.36 -15.42 -1.85
CA ARG A 34 -14.71 -15.88 -2.26
C ARG A 34 -14.75 -16.28 -3.74
N SER A 35 -14.02 -15.59 -4.60
CA SER A 35 -13.98 -15.89 -6.04
C SER A 35 -13.19 -17.17 -6.36
N HIS A 36 -12.28 -17.58 -5.48
CA HIS A 36 -11.51 -18.81 -5.62
C HIS A 36 -12.10 -19.93 -4.76
N ALA A 37 -12.55 -21.02 -5.39
CA ALA A 37 -13.23 -22.15 -4.73
C ALA A 37 -12.50 -22.74 -3.50
N ASN A 38 -11.19 -22.57 -3.42
CA ASN A 38 -10.35 -23.09 -2.33
C ASN A 38 -9.95 -22.02 -1.29
N GLY A 39 -10.38 -20.77 -1.42
CA GLY A 39 -10.08 -19.69 -0.49
C GLY A 39 -8.59 -19.60 -0.12
N LEU A 40 -8.27 -19.77 1.17
CA LEU A 40 -6.88 -19.74 1.66
C LEU A 40 -6.00 -20.88 1.11
N ASP A 41 -6.62 -21.95 0.64
CA ASP A 41 -5.93 -23.09 0.04
C ASP A 41 -5.84 -22.96 -1.50
N ALA A 42 -6.29 -21.84 -2.08
CA ALA A 42 -6.07 -21.53 -3.48
C ALA A 42 -4.57 -21.56 -3.82
N LYS A 43 -4.24 -22.16 -4.96
CA LYS A 43 -2.86 -22.34 -5.40
C LYS A 43 -2.28 -21.02 -5.90
N VAL A 44 -1.05 -20.74 -5.48
CA VAL A 44 -0.18 -19.68 -5.98
C VAL A 44 0.95 -20.35 -6.74
N GLU A 45 1.04 -20.07 -8.03
CA GLU A 45 2.06 -20.60 -8.92
C GLU A 45 3.44 -19.96 -8.66
N GLU A 46 4.41 -20.28 -9.52
CA GLU A 46 5.74 -19.69 -9.41
C GLU A 46 5.67 -18.18 -9.59
N ARG A 47 6.28 -17.45 -8.66
CA ARG A 47 6.25 -15.97 -8.63
C ARG A 47 4.83 -15.37 -8.68
N GLY A 48 3.79 -16.14 -8.35
CA GLY A 48 2.40 -15.71 -8.44
C GLY A 48 1.96 -15.41 -9.88
N ALA A 49 2.43 -16.20 -10.85
CA ALA A 49 2.11 -16.05 -12.28
C ALA A 49 0.59 -16.09 -12.58
N ASN A 50 -0.17 -16.82 -11.76
CA ASN A 50 -1.62 -16.94 -11.87
C ASN A 50 -2.41 -15.85 -11.12
N LEU A 51 -1.73 -14.83 -10.57
CA LEU A 51 -2.34 -13.75 -9.81
C LEU A 51 -2.22 -12.43 -10.57
N SER A 52 -3.22 -11.57 -10.41
CA SER A 52 -3.09 -10.17 -10.82
C SER A 52 -2.04 -9.45 -9.97
N PHE A 53 -1.55 -8.30 -10.45
CA PHE A 53 -0.61 -7.50 -9.66
C PHE A 53 -1.22 -7.03 -8.33
N GLY A 54 -2.48 -6.61 -8.34
CA GLY A 54 -3.15 -6.19 -7.13
C GLY A 54 -3.38 -7.34 -6.14
N GLU A 55 -3.74 -8.53 -6.61
CA GLU A 55 -3.85 -9.72 -5.74
C GLU A 55 -2.52 -10.05 -5.07
N ARG A 56 -1.40 -9.97 -5.80
CA ARG A 56 -0.06 -10.13 -5.22
C ARG A 56 0.23 -9.08 -4.14
N GLN A 57 -0.17 -7.83 -4.35
CA GLN A 57 0.00 -6.78 -3.34
C GLN A 57 -0.87 -7.04 -2.10
N LEU A 58 -2.15 -7.37 -2.27
CA LEU A 58 -3.05 -7.67 -1.16
C LEU A 58 -2.55 -8.87 -0.33
N ILE A 59 -1.95 -9.89 -0.98
CA ILE A 59 -1.26 -10.99 -0.27
C ILE A 59 -0.02 -10.49 0.50
N ALA A 60 0.75 -9.55 -0.05
CA ALA A 60 1.86 -8.94 0.67
C ALA A 60 1.40 -8.11 1.88
N PHE A 61 0.29 -7.36 1.77
CA PHE A 61 -0.30 -6.66 2.91
C PHE A 61 -0.84 -7.63 3.96
N ALA A 62 -1.48 -8.72 3.55
CA ALA A 62 -1.91 -9.78 4.46
C ALA A 62 -0.71 -10.38 5.20
N ARG A 63 0.44 -10.55 4.54
CA ARG A 63 1.68 -10.96 5.21
C ARG A 63 2.12 -9.95 6.26
N ILE A 64 2.13 -8.65 5.94
CA ILE A 64 2.48 -7.60 6.91
C ILE A 64 1.56 -7.66 8.14
N LEU A 65 0.24 -7.78 7.95
CA LEU A 65 -0.72 -7.91 9.05
C LEU A 65 -0.55 -9.22 9.85
N ALA A 66 -0.15 -10.30 9.18
CA ALA A 66 0.08 -11.59 9.83
C ALA A 66 1.35 -11.61 10.69
N PHE A 67 2.40 -10.89 10.29
CA PHE A 67 3.65 -10.81 11.04
C PHE A 67 3.69 -9.65 12.04
N ASP A 68 2.91 -8.61 11.79
CA ASP A 68 2.79 -7.43 12.64
C ASP A 68 4.15 -6.78 13.00
N PRO A 69 4.93 -6.34 12.00
CA PRO A 69 6.25 -5.75 12.25
C PRO A 69 6.13 -4.33 12.83
N ASP A 70 7.10 -3.93 13.67
CA ASP A 70 7.16 -2.56 14.23
C ASP A 70 7.56 -1.51 13.17
N VAL A 71 8.37 -1.91 12.18
CA VAL A 71 8.89 -1.07 11.11
C VAL A 71 8.47 -1.62 9.76
N LEU A 72 7.89 -0.76 8.93
CA LEU A 72 7.40 -1.07 7.58
C LEU A 72 8.13 -0.22 6.54
N ILE A 73 8.63 -0.85 5.47
CA ILE A 73 9.14 -0.16 4.29
C ILE A 73 8.24 -0.52 3.11
N LEU A 74 7.65 0.49 2.47
CA LEU A 74 6.81 0.33 1.28
C LEU A 74 7.49 0.99 0.10
N ASP A 75 7.67 0.22 -0.96
CA ASP A 75 8.16 0.70 -2.25
C ASP A 75 7.00 0.66 -3.25
N GLU A 76 6.37 1.81 -3.48
CA GLU A 76 5.20 1.92 -4.35
C GLU A 76 5.64 1.99 -5.81
N ALA A 77 5.89 0.82 -6.40
CA ALA A 77 6.04 0.69 -7.84
C ALA A 77 4.67 0.79 -8.53
N THR A 78 4.45 1.84 -9.33
CA THR A 78 3.25 1.98 -10.17
C THR A 78 3.21 0.89 -11.23
N ALA A 79 2.17 0.06 -11.21
CA ALA A 79 1.79 -0.83 -12.30
C ALA A 79 0.40 -0.44 -12.83
N ASN A 80 0.01 -0.94 -14.00
CA ASN A 80 -1.33 -0.72 -14.53
C ASN A 80 -2.34 -1.55 -13.73
N ILE A 81 -3.03 -0.90 -12.77
CA ILE A 81 -4.06 -1.51 -11.91
C ILE A 81 -5.40 -0.88 -12.28
N ASP A 82 -6.46 -1.69 -12.31
CA ASP A 82 -7.82 -1.16 -12.46
C ASP A 82 -8.25 -0.34 -11.23
N SER A 83 -9.20 0.58 -11.42
CA SER A 83 -9.61 1.54 -10.39
C SER A 83 -10.19 0.89 -9.13
N HIS A 84 -10.88 -0.25 -9.26
CA HIS A 84 -11.45 -0.96 -8.11
C HIS A 84 -10.35 -1.58 -7.26
N THR A 85 -9.43 -2.31 -7.88
CA THR A 85 -8.29 -2.91 -7.20
C THR A 85 -7.38 -1.85 -6.57
N GLU A 86 -7.23 -0.68 -7.20
CA GLU A 86 -6.49 0.45 -6.67
C GLU A 86 -7.09 0.97 -5.35
N GLN A 87 -8.42 1.10 -5.25
CA GLN A 87 -9.08 1.49 -4.01
C GLN A 87 -8.82 0.48 -2.88
N LEU A 88 -8.91 -0.82 -3.17
CA LEU A 88 -8.63 -1.87 -2.19
C LEU A 88 -7.18 -1.80 -1.68
N ILE A 89 -6.23 -1.55 -2.57
CA ILE A 89 -4.81 -1.38 -2.23
C ILE A 89 -4.59 -0.15 -1.35
N GLN A 90 -5.22 0.99 -1.66
CA GLN A 90 -5.10 2.19 -0.83
C GLN A 90 -5.66 1.98 0.58
N GLU A 91 -6.81 1.31 0.72
CA GLU A 91 -7.35 0.94 2.02
C GLU A 91 -6.44 -0.01 2.80
N ALA A 92 -5.92 -1.04 2.12
CA ALA A 92 -5.00 -1.99 2.74
C ALA A 92 -3.69 -1.31 3.19
N THR A 93 -3.15 -0.39 2.36
CA THR A 93 -1.97 0.43 2.68
C THR A 93 -2.20 1.25 3.96
N ARG A 94 -3.34 1.97 4.05
CA ARG A 94 -3.69 2.69 5.28
C ARG A 94 -3.76 1.75 6.48
N LYS A 95 -4.36 0.56 6.30
CA LYS A 95 -4.51 -0.41 7.39
C LYS A 95 -3.17 -0.96 7.89
N VAL A 96 -2.24 -1.28 7.00
CA VAL A 96 -0.92 -1.79 7.38
C VAL A 96 -0.04 -0.71 8.01
N ARG A 97 -0.24 0.57 7.70
CA ARG A 97 0.53 1.68 8.31
C ARG A 97 0.12 1.99 9.74
N GLN A 98 -1.13 1.73 10.11
CA GLN A 98 -1.67 2.07 11.44
C GLN A 98 -0.85 1.45 12.58
N GLY A 99 -0.37 2.29 13.49
CA GLY A 99 0.37 1.87 14.68
C GLY A 99 1.80 1.39 14.40
N ARG A 100 2.37 1.67 13.21
CA ARG A 100 3.70 1.23 12.80
C ARG A 100 4.55 2.39 12.31
N THR A 101 5.86 2.34 12.57
CA THR A 101 6.79 3.25 11.90
C THR A 101 6.90 2.85 10.44
N SER A 102 6.45 3.73 9.54
CA SER A 102 6.37 3.43 8.10
C SER A 102 7.26 4.37 7.30
N LEU A 103 8.18 3.81 6.50
CA LEU A 103 8.93 4.51 5.47
C LEU A 103 8.32 4.18 4.11
N ILE A 104 7.85 5.18 3.38
CA ILE A 104 7.14 4.99 2.12
C ILE A 104 7.91 5.72 1.03
N ILE A 105 8.33 4.96 0.03
CA ILE A 105 8.85 5.48 -1.23
C ILE A 105 7.67 5.51 -2.18
N ALA A 106 7.13 6.70 -2.42
CA ALA A 106 5.91 6.86 -3.21
C ALA A 106 6.18 7.50 -4.56
N HIS A 107 5.51 6.97 -5.58
CA HIS A 107 5.45 7.57 -6.91
C HIS A 107 4.18 8.43 -7.08
N ARG A 108 3.22 8.31 -6.17
CA ARG A 108 1.95 9.06 -6.19
C ARG A 108 1.85 9.97 -4.98
N ILE A 109 1.51 11.24 -5.22
CA ILE A 109 1.31 12.18 -4.13
C ILE A 109 0.18 11.73 -3.21
N SER A 110 -0.91 11.19 -3.77
CA SER A 110 -2.07 10.71 -3.00
C SER A 110 -1.71 9.73 -1.87
N THR A 111 -0.65 8.94 -2.04
CA THR A 111 -0.23 7.92 -1.07
C THR A 111 0.53 8.52 0.13
N ILE A 112 1.08 9.73 -0.01
CA ILE A 112 1.92 10.39 1.01
C ILE A 112 1.32 11.67 1.60
N MET A 113 0.15 12.11 1.14
CA MET A 113 -0.48 13.34 1.65
C MET A 113 -0.79 13.26 3.16
N ASP A 114 -1.06 12.05 3.66
CA ASP A 114 -1.38 11.76 5.06
C ASP A 114 -0.17 11.38 5.91
N CYS A 115 1.05 11.51 5.38
CA CYS A 115 2.27 11.22 6.14
C CYS A 115 2.58 12.33 7.15
N ASP A 116 3.01 11.93 8.36
CA ASP A 116 3.46 12.84 9.41
C ASP A 116 4.68 13.66 8.98
N LYS A 117 5.50 13.10 8.08
CA LYS A 117 6.68 13.75 7.49
C LYS A 117 6.93 13.23 6.08
N ILE A 118 7.15 14.16 5.16
CA ILE A 118 7.57 13.92 3.78
C ILE A 118 9.01 14.43 3.64
N VAL A 119 9.83 13.66 2.93
CA VAL A 119 11.22 14.01 2.60
C VAL A 119 11.37 13.99 1.09
N VAL A 120 11.72 15.13 0.51
CA VAL A 120 11.94 15.27 -0.93
C VAL A 120 13.42 15.15 -1.21
N LEU A 121 13.78 14.23 -2.10
CA LEU A 121 15.15 14.02 -2.54
C LEU A 121 15.37 14.68 -3.91
N ASP A 122 16.45 15.47 -4.04
CA ASP A 122 16.97 15.95 -5.32
C ASP A 122 18.47 15.61 -5.41
N ARG A 123 18.87 14.96 -6.52
CA ARG A 123 20.27 14.61 -6.80
C ARG A 123 21.03 13.97 -5.62
N GLY A 124 20.37 13.09 -4.88
CA GLY A 124 20.96 12.35 -3.76
C GLY A 124 21.01 13.11 -2.43
N HIS A 125 20.40 14.30 -2.36
CA HIS A 125 20.35 15.11 -1.14
C HIS A 125 18.89 15.40 -0.73
N ILE A 126 18.67 15.64 0.56
CA ILE A 126 17.38 16.12 1.07
C ILE A 126 17.24 17.58 0.64
N ALA A 127 16.31 17.84 -0.28
CA ALA A 127 16.01 19.18 -0.76
C ALA A 127 14.96 19.86 0.12
N GLU A 128 13.92 19.14 0.51
CA GLU A 128 12.80 19.65 1.30
C GLU A 128 12.34 18.59 2.32
N GLN A 129 11.81 19.05 3.45
CA GLN A 129 11.18 18.18 4.45
C GLN A 129 10.07 18.93 5.19
N GLY A 130 8.97 18.24 5.47
CA GLY A 130 7.82 18.82 6.18
C GLY A 130 6.57 17.98 5.99
N THR A 131 5.44 18.50 6.44
CA THR A 131 4.10 17.97 6.13
C THR A 131 3.69 18.33 4.71
N HIS A 132 2.64 17.68 4.18
CA HIS A 132 2.07 18.01 2.87
C HIS A 132 1.74 19.52 2.74
N GLY A 133 1.07 20.09 3.74
CA GLY A 133 0.66 21.50 3.72
C GLY A 133 1.84 22.47 3.74
N GLU A 134 2.84 22.22 4.59
CA GLU A 134 4.05 23.05 4.67
C GLU A 134 4.82 23.04 3.35
N LEU A 135 5.02 21.85 2.76
CA LEU A 135 5.76 21.70 1.51
C LEU A 135 5.00 22.27 0.31
N TYR A 136 3.67 22.15 0.28
CA TYR A 136 2.86 22.73 -0.78
C TYR A 136 2.90 24.27 -0.72
N ALA A 137 2.77 24.84 0.48
CA ALA A 137 2.84 26.29 0.70
C ALA A 137 4.21 26.87 0.37
N LEU A 138 5.30 26.12 0.59
CA LEU A 138 6.68 26.52 0.28
C LEU A 138 6.89 26.80 -1.22
N GLY A 139 6.10 26.18 -2.11
CA GLY A 139 6.18 26.42 -3.54
C GLY A 139 7.40 25.80 -4.23
N GLY A 140 8.07 24.85 -3.58
CA GLY A 140 9.30 24.22 -4.03
C GLY A 140 9.12 23.05 -5.02
N ILE A 141 10.07 22.12 -5.01
CA ILE A 141 10.08 20.87 -5.77
C ILE A 141 8.83 20.05 -5.47
N TYR A 142 8.45 19.93 -4.19
CA TYR A 142 7.26 19.17 -3.80
C TYR A 142 5.99 19.66 -4.51
N ARG A 143 5.77 20.99 -4.53
CA ARG A 143 4.61 21.59 -5.20
C ARG A 143 4.61 21.30 -6.69
N LYS A 144 5.76 21.42 -7.36
CA LYS A 144 5.88 21.09 -8.79
C LYS A 144 5.52 19.64 -9.08
N LEU A 145 5.91 18.71 -8.21
CA LEU A 145 5.52 17.29 -8.32
C LEU A 145 4.01 17.10 -8.14
N CYS A 146 3.40 17.82 -7.20
CA CYS A 146 1.94 17.82 -7.01
C CYS A 146 1.21 18.33 -8.25
N ASP A 147 1.57 19.52 -8.72
CA ASP A 147 0.91 20.17 -9.84
C ASP A 147 1.04 19.32 -11.13
N ALA A 148 2.17 18.65 -11.33
CA ALA A 148 2.38 17.72 -12.45
C ALA A 148 1.49 16.47 -12.39
N GLN A 149 1.15 15.96 -11.20
CA GLN A 149 0.29 14.77 -11.05
C GLN A 149 -1.20 15.10 -11.08
N PHE A 150 -1.62 16.25 -10.55
CA PHE A 150 -3.04 16.61 -10.45
C PHE A 150 -3.53 17.50 -11.62
N GLY A 151 -2.61 17.99 -12.46
CA GLY A 151 -2.89 18.96 -13.52
C GLY A 151 -3.08 20.37 -12.96
N GLU A 152 -2.58 21.39 -13.67
CA GLU A 152 -2.81 22.79 -13.28
C GLU A 152 -4.32 23.07 -13.13
N GLY A 153 -4.77 23.37 -11.90
CA GLY A 153 -6.10 23.93 -11.67
C GLY A 153 -7.21 22.99 -11.18
N LYS A 154 -6.92 21.77 -10.72
CA LYS A 154 -7.86 21.09 -9.80
C LYS A 154 -7.57 21.52 -8.37
N SER A 155 -8.48 22.33 -7.81
CA SER A 155 -8.41 22.79 -6.43
C SER A 155 -8.29 21.61 -5.46
N ILE A 156 -7.19 21.61 -4.72
CA ILE A 156 -6.87 20.75 -3.56
C ILE A 156 -7.97 20.76 -2.47
N ASP A 157 -8.90 21.73 -2.52
CA ASP A 157 -10.06 21.78 -1.64
C ASP A 157 -11.09 20.65 -1.89
N GLU A 158 -11.10 20.00 -3.06
CA GLU A 158 -12.02 18.87 -3.31
C GLU A 158 -11.53 17.53 -2.75
N VAL A 159 -10.23 17.39 -2.45
CA VAL A 159 -9.66 16.11 -1.95
C VAL A 159 -9.68 16.05 -0.41
N THR A 160 -9.86 17.18 0.26
CA THR A 160 -9.79 17.29 1.74
C THR A 160 -11.15 17.10 2.42
N LEU A 161 -12.23 16.83 1.67
CA LEU A 161 -13.57 16.62 2.21
C LEU A 161 -14.14 15.27 1.78
N THR A 162 -13.63 14.19 2.36
CA THR A 162 -14.49 13.02 2.64
C THR A 162 -13.99 12.38 3.95
N PRO A 163 -14.84 12.31 4.99
CA PRO A 163 -14.47 11.73 6.28
C PRO A 163 -14.20 10.22 6.21
#